data_AF-A0A2T3XVA9-F1
#
_entry.id   AF-A0A2T3XVA9-F1
#
_cell.length_a   1.000
_cell.length_b   1.000
_cell.length_c   1.000
_cell.angle_alpha   90.00
_cell.angle_beta   90.00
_cell.angle_gamma   90.00
#
_symmetry.space_group_name_H-M   'P 1'
#
loop_
_entity.id
_entity.type
_entity.pdbx_description
1 polymer ?
#
loop_
_entity_poly.entity_id
_entity_poly.type
_entity_poly.pdbx_seq_one_letter_code
_entity_poly.pdbx_strand_id
1 'polypeptide(L)'
;MAVLRSLSKDRAAAFLRVGLFTNELNWLVRLLLIARIPNEANEAERRATLSLALLIVKLLAGKVHEGWLKLQSEITPLIAHSFTADGRQAVENLRQRLAKGSMIHKPRNEYAFHYSAQLSIDDLEALPLGDDEMVAYMSQHHGHNLVFVSELAAINRLTAITNELDPGKSFSVVMQEVVEVAGLYSDYVVAVLIALLGDDVIESLTTEEMPAEESEENRRERIFFFELPPPD
;
A
#
# COMPACT_ATOMS: atom_id res chain seq x y z
N MET A 1 -6.44 -28.13 -6.59
CA MET A 1 -7.57 -28.13 -7.55
C MET A 1 -8.82 -28.84 -7.05
N ALA A 2 -8.72 -30.00 -6.36
CA ALA A 2 -9.90 -30.70 -5.84
C ALA A 2 -10.75 -29.84 -4.88
N VAL A 3 -10.09 -29.13 -3.94
CA VAL A 3 -10.74 -28.19 -3.01
C VAL A 3 -11.49 -27.07 -3.72
N LEU A 4 -10.87 -26.36 -4.68
CA LEU A 4 -11.57 -25.31 -5.42
C LEU A 4 -12.76 -25.83 -6.24
N ARG A 5 -12.72 -27.10 -6.66
CA ARG A 5 -13.82 -27.75 -7.40
C ARG A 5 -14.95 -28.24 -6.49
N SER A 6 -14.73 -28.38 -5.18
CA SER A 6 -15.80 -28.72 -4.23
C SER A 6 -16.61 -27.49 -3.80
N LEU A 7 -16.06 -26.29 -3.97
CA LEU A 7 -16.79 -25.03 -3.73
C LEU A 7 -17.83 -24.74 -4.82
N SER A 8 -18.87 -23.97 -4.47
CA SER A 8 -19.76 -23.39 -5.48
C SER A 8 -18.97 -22.46 -6.41
N LYS A 9 -19.44 -22.28 -7.65
CA LYS A 9 -18.75 -21.42 -8.65
C LYS A 9 -18.52 -20.01 -8.11
N ASP A 10 -19.49 -19.44 -7.39
CA ASP A 10 -19.39 -18.10 -6.83
C ASP A 10 -18.37 -18.04 -5.69
N ARG A 11 -18.34 -19.03 -4.78
CA ARG A 11 -17.35 -19.09 -3.71
C ARG A 11 -15.93 -19.33 -4.25
N ALA A 12 -15.77 -20.18 -5.26
CA ALA A 12 -14.48 -20.40 -5.90
C ALA A 12 -13.97 -19.12 -6.60
N ALA A 13 -14.85 -18.42 -7.33
CA ALA A 13 -14.50 -17.15 -7.97
C ALA A 13 -14.19 -16.04 -6.97
N ALA A 14 -14.93 -15.99 -5.85
CA ALA A 14 -14.65 -15.08 -4.74
C ALA A 14 -13.29 -15.39 -4.10
N PHE A 15 -12.99 -16.66 -3.80
CA PHE A 15 -11.73 -17.09 -3.22
C PHE A 15 -10.53 -16.66 -4.08
N LEU A 16 -10.59 -16.88 -5.39
CA LEU A 16 -9.53 -16.46 -6.32
C LEU A 16 -9.34 -14.95 -6.34
N ARG A 17 -10.42 -14.16 -6.31
CA ARG A 17 -10.36 -12.69 -6.26
C ARG A 17 -9.76 -12.20 -4.94
N VAL A 18 -10.17 -12.78 -3.82
CA VAL A 18 -9.64 -12.43 -2.50
C VAL A 18 -8.15 -12.75 -2.43
N GLY A 19 -7.73 -13.93 -2.90
CA GLY A 19 -6.32 -14.30 -2.96
C GLY A 19 -5.48 -13.34 -3.83
N LEU A 20 -6.02 -12.85 -4.94
CA LEU A 20 -5.35 -11.81 -5.73
C LEU A 20 -5.18 -10.52 -4.94
N PHE A 21 -6.22 -10.04 -4.25
CA PHE A 21 -6.11 -8.87 -3.39
C PHE A 21 -5.07 -9.04 -2.28
N THR A 22 -5.02 -10.22 -1.64
CA THR A 22 -4.02 -10.54 -0.61
C THR A 22 -2.60 -10.44 -1.17
N ASN A 23 -2.36 -11.00 -2.36
CA ASN A 23 -1.04 -11.00 -2.97
C ASN A 23 -0.58 -9.58 -3.31
N GLU A 24 -1.44 -8.77 -3.93
CA GLU A 24 -1.12 -7.37 -4.25
C GLU A 24 -0.86 -6.54 -2.99
N LEU A 25 -1.68 -6.70 -1.95
CA LEU A 25 -1.51 -6.05 -0.66
C LEU A 25 -0.15 -6.38 -0.05
N ASN A 26 0.18 -7.67 0.02
CA ASN A 26 1.43 -8.17 0.60
C ASN A 26 2.66 -7.61 -0.15
N TRP A 27 2.60 -7.55 -1.49
CA TRP A 27 3.69 -6.97 -2.28
C TRP A 27 3.85 -5.47 -2.01
N LEU A 28 2.76 -4.71 -1.95
CA LEU A 28 2.84 -3.27 -1.67
C LEU A 28 3.38 -2.98 -0.27
N VAL A 29 2.98 -3.75 0.74
CA VAL A 29 3.53 -3.64 2.10
C VAL A 29 5.03 -3.96 2.09
N ARG A 30 5.46 -5.03 1.43
CA ARG A 30 6.89 -5.38 1.32
C ARG A 30 7.70 -4.31 0.59
N LEU A 31 7.19 -3.80 -0.53
CA LEU A 31 7.84 -2.71 -1.26
C LEU A 31 7.97 -1.45 -0.41
N LEU A 32 6.96 -1.13 0.41
CA LEU A 32 7.03 0.00 1.34
C LEU A 32 8.11 -0.22 2.41
N LEU A 33 8.22 -1.44 2.96
CA LEU A 33 9.27 -1.77 3.91
C LEU A 33 10.66 -1.62 3.29
N ILE A 34 10.85 -2.12 2.06
CA ILE A 34 12.11 -1.98 1.31
C ILE A 34 12.45 -0.50 1.10
N ALA A 35 11.48 0.31 0.66
CA ALA A 35 11.64 1.74 0.47
C ALA A 35 11.92 2.52 1.77
N ARG A 36 11.80 1.90 2.95
CA ARG A 36 12.10 2.53 4.25
C ARG A 36 13.42 2.08 4.87
N ILE A 37 14.09 1.08 4.29
CA ILE A 37 15.38 0.63 4.81
C ILE A 37 16.35 1.82 4.75
N PRO A 38 16.97 2.23 5.88
CA PRO A 38 17.93 3.32 5.87
C PRO A 38 19.02 3.07 4.82
N ASN A 39 19.19 4.03 3.92
CA ASN A 39 20.18 3.96 2.86
C ASN A 39 21.28 4.98 3.13
N GLU A 40 22.54 4.53 3.21
CA GLU A 40 23.73 5.39 3.26
C GLU A 40 24.06 6.02 1.89
N ALA A 41 23.19 5.86 0.90
CA ALA A 41 23.35 6.43 -0.43
C ALA A 41 23.34 7.97 -0.43
N ASN A 42 23.74 8.53 -1.56
CA ASN A 42 23.77 9.97 -1.80
C ASN A 42 22.35 10.59 -1.74
N GLU A 43 22.30 11.94 -1.77
CA GLU A 43 21.06 12.69 -1.67
C GLU A 43 20.04 12.38 -2.78
N ALA A 44 20.49 12.13 -4.01
CA ALA A 44 19.62 11.79 -5.13
C ALA A 44 18.84 10.50 -4.85
N GLU A 45 19.53 9.47 -4.37
CA GLU A 45 18.93 8.19 -4.04
C GLU A 45 17.97 8.30 -2.85
N ARG A 46 18.29 9.12 -1.84
CA ARG A 46 17.37 9.40 -0.71
C ARG A 46 16.06 10.03 -1.20
N ARG A 47 16.14 11.00 -2.11
CA ARG A 47 14.98 11.64 -2.72
C ARG A 47 14.17 10.68 -3.59
N ALA A 48 14.83 9.82 -4.35
CA ALA A 48 14.17 8.77 -5.12
C ALA A 48 13.45 7.77 -4.22
N THR A 49 14.10 7.35 -3.14
CA THR A 49 13.51 6.44 -2.13
C THR A 49 12.27 7.06 -1.48
N LEU A 50 12.31 8.35 -1.13
CA LEU A 50 11.15 9.06 -0.61
C LEU A 50 10.00 9.13 -1.62
N SER A 51 10.32 9.39 -2.89
CA SER A 51 9.34 9.45 -3.99
C SER A 51 8.68 8.08 -4.21
N LEU A 52 9.47 7.01 -4.16
CA LEU A 52 8.98 5.63 -4.22
C LEU A 52 8.07 5.31 -3.04
N ALA A 53 8.47 5.68 -1.81
CA ALA A 53 7.65 5.50 -0.63
C ALA A 53 6.30 6.23 -0.76
N LEU A 54 6.29 7.48 -1.23
CA LEU A 54 5.06 8.23 -1.46
C LEU A 54 4.17 7.55 -2.51
N LEU A 55 4.74 7.08 -3.62
CA LEU A 55 4.02 6.30 -4.63
C LEU A 55 3.38 5.04 -4.04
N ILE A 56 4.14 4.26 -3.27
CA ILE A 56 3.64 3.02 -2.68
C ILE A 56 2.54 3.30 -1.65
N VAL A 57 2.69 4.33 -0.80
CA VAL A 57 1.66 4.75 0.16
C VAL A 57 0.34 5.10 -0.57
N LYS A 58 0.42 5.87 -1.67
CA LYS A 58 -0.74 6.19 -2.52
C LYS A 58 -1.41 4.94 -3.09
N LEU A 59 -0.62 4.02 -3.65
CA LEU A 59 -1.12 2.77 -4.23
C LEU A 59 -1.73 1.85 -3.18
N LEU A 60 -1.08 1.70 -2.02
CA LEU A 60 -1.53 0.86 -0.92
C LEU A 60 -2.86 1.36 -0.34
N ALA A 61 -2.96 2.67 -0.06
CA ALA A 61 -4.21 3.30 0.36
C ALA A 61 -5.34 3.07 -0.65
N GLY A 62 -5.05 3.25 -1.93
CA GLY A 62 -5.98 3.00 -3.03
C GLY A 62 -6.46 1.55 -3.09
N LYS A 63 -5.52 0.59 -3.05
CA LYS A 63 -5.82 -0.85 -3.12
C LYS A 63 -6.63 -1.33 -1.93
N VAL A 64 -6.30 -0.90 -0.71
CA VAL A 64 -7.07 -1.24 0.49
C VAL A 64 -8.51 -0.73 0.38
N HIS A 65 -8.70 0.53 -0.07
CA HIS A 65 -10.03 1.10 -0.20
C HIS A 65 -10.86 0.42 -1.31
N GLU A 66 -10.30 0.20 -2.49
CA GLU A 66 -10.99 -0.51 -3.58
C GLU A 66 -11.33 -1.95 -3.20
N GLY A 67 -10.36 -2.65 -2.62
CA GLY A 67 -10.54 -4.01 -2.13
C GLY A 67 -11.65 -4.07 -1.08
N TRP A 68 -11.64 -3.19 -0.09
CA TRP A 68 -12.71 -3.06 0.91
C TRP A 68 -14.09 -2.92 0.27
N LEU A 69 -14.27 -1.98 -0.65
CA LEU A 69 -15.56 -1.78 -1.33
C LEU A 69 -16.03 -3.04 -2.04
N LYS A 70 -15.13 -3.70 -2.79
CA LYS A 70 -15.43 -4.93 -3.51
C LYS A 70 -15.79 -6.09 -2.59
N LEU A 71 -15.05 -6.26 -1.49
CA LEU A 71 -15.33 -7.29 -0.49
C LEU A 71 -16.68 -7.04 0.20
N GLN A 72 -17.01 -5.80 0.53
CA GLN A 72 -18.29 -5.45 1.14
C GLN A 72 -19.47 -5.70 0.20
N SER A 73 -19.37 -5.29 -1.07
CA SER A 73 -20.52 -5.37 -2.00
C SER A 73 -20.72 -6.76 -2.61
N GLU A 74 -19.65 -7.49 -2.91
CA GLU A 74 -19.73 -8.72 -3.70
C GLU A 74 -19.49 -10.01 -2.88
N ILE A 75 -18.67 -9.94 -1.83
CA ILE A 75 -18.20 -11.14 -1.13
C ILE A 75 -18.85 -11.31 0.24
N THR A 76 -19.03 -10.24 0.99
CA THR A 76 -19.68 -10.26 2.32
C THR A 76 -21.05 -10.96 2.30
N PRO A 77 -21.93 -10.75 1.30
CA PRO A 77 -23.21 -11.48 1.21
C PRO A 77 -23.04 -13.01 1.14
N LEU A 78 -21.93 -13.51 0.57
CA LEU A 78 -21.65 -14.93 0.43
C LEU A 78 -21.21 -15.59 1.74
N ILE A 79 -20.75 -14.79 2.72
CA ILE A 79 -20.12 -15.27 3.96
C ILE A 79 -20.67 -14.62 5.23
N ALA A 80 -21.77 -13.86 5.14
CA ALA A 80 -22.28 -13.06 6.26
C ALA A 80 -22.56 -13.89 7.53
N HIS A 81 -22.99 -15.14 7.35
CA HIS A 81 -23.28 -16.07 8.45
C HIS A 81 -22.05 -16.87 8.94
N SER A 82 -20.90 -16.71 8.29
CA SER A 82 -19.68 -17.48 8.53
C SER A 82 -18.57 -16.66 9.19
N PHE A 83 -18.79 -15.36 9.46
CA PHE A 83 -17.80 -14.57 10.18
C PHE A 83 -17.70 -14.99 11.66
N THR A 84 -16.47 -15.12 12.14
CA THR A 84 -16.16 -15.20 13.56
C THR A 84 -16.43 -13.86 14.25
N ALA A 85 -16.41 -13.83 15.59
CA ALA A 85 -16.50 -12.58 16.34
C ALA A 85 -15.36 -11.61 15.98
N ASP A 86 -14.14 -12.14 15.85
CA ASP A 86 -12.94 -11.36 15.50
C ASP A 86 -13.05 -10.78 14.08
N GLY A 87 -13.55 -11.57 13.13
CA GLY A 87 -13.81 -11.08 11.77
C GLY A 87 -14.81 -9.93 11.73
N ARG A 88 -15.86 -9.97 12.56
CA ARG A 88 -16.82 -8.85 12.68
C ARG A 88 -16.18 -7.60 13.29
N GLN A 89 -15.30 -7.75 14.28
CA GLN A 89 -14.60 -6.62 14.87
C GLN A 89 -13.62 -5.98 13.87
N ALA A 90 -12.90 -6.78 13.08
CA ALA A 90 -12.02 -6.28 12.03
C ALA A 90 -12.80 -5.46 10.98
N VAL A 91 -13.98 -5.92 10.58
CA VAL A 91 -14.91 -5.18 9.69
C VAL A 91 -15.31 -3.84 10.29
N GLU A 92 -15.65 -3.78 11.58
CA GLU A 92 -16.02 -2.53 12.24
C GLU A 92 -14.86 -1.52 12.23
N ASN A 93 -13.67 -1.98 12.64
CA ASN A 93 -12.47 -1.14 12.69
C ASN A 93 -12.13 -0.58 11.31
N LEU A 94 -12.15 -1.44 10.27
CA LEU A 94 -11.91 -1.01 8.89
C LEU A 94 -12.95 -0.03 8.39
N ARG A 95 -14.24 -0.26 8.68
CA ARG A 95 -15.30 0.63 8.24
C ARG A 95 -15.10 2.06 8.75
N GLN A 96 -14.66 2.21 10.00
CA GLN A 96 -14.38 3.52 10.59
C GLN A 96 -13.15 4.17 9.93
N ARG A 97 -12.06 3.42 9.76
CA ARG A 97 -10.81 3.93 9.19
C ARG A 97 -10.90 4.20 7.67
N LEU A 98 -11.84 3.57 6.97
CA LEU A 98 -12.10 3.74 5.54
C LEU A 98 -13.34 4.60 5.24
N ALA A 99 -13.97 5.17 6.27
CA ALA A 99 -15.13 6.03 6.09
C ALA A 99 -14.80 7.26 5.23
N LYS A 100 -15.84 7.83 4.61
CA LYS A 100 -15.71 9.09 3.86
C LYS A 100 -15.10 10.18 4.76
N GLY A 101 -14.03 10.80 4.27
CA GLY A 101 -13.31 11.85 4.99
C GLY A 101 -12.23 11.35 5.96
N SER A 102 -12.04 10.03 6.07
CA SER A 102 -10.91 9.46 6.81
C SER A 102 -9.56 9.82 6.17
N MET A 103 -8.49 9.58 6.93
CA MET A 103 -7.11 9.80 6.49
C MET A 103 -6.68 8.86 5.35
N ILE A 104 -7.39 7.75 5.10
CA ILE A 104 -7.18 6.92 3.91
C ILE A 104 -7.98 7.44 2.72
N HIS A 105 -9.23 7.86 2.96
CA HIS A 105 -10.14 8.31 1.91
C HIS A 105 -9.68 9.63 1.26
N LYS A 106 -9.16 10.58 2.05
CA LYS A 106 -8.70 11.88 1.54
C LYS A 106 -7.52 11.74 0.54
N PRO A 107 -6.40 11.06 0.88
CA PRO A 107 -5.32 10.86 -0.07
C PRO A 107 -5.70 10.08 -1.32
N ARG A 108 -6.59 9.09 -1.18
CA ARG A 108 -7.08 8.31 -2.32
C ARG A 108 -7.80 9.18 -3.34
N ASN A 109 -8.68 10.07 -2.88
CA ASN A 109 -9.48 10.92 -3.77
C ASN A 109 -8.70 12.10 -4.34
N GLU A 110 -7.75 12.64 -3.57
CA GLU A 110 -7.07 13.88 -3.95
C GLU A 110 -5.71 13.63 -4.62
N TYR A 111 -4.99 12.56 -4.26
CA TYR A 111 -3.57 12.41 -4.64
C TYR A 111 -3.18 11.04 -5.22
N ALA A 112 -3.93 9.96 -4.98
CA ALA A 112 -3.48 8.62 -5.36
C ALA A 112 -3.58 8.31 -6.87
N PHE A 113 -4.67 8.71 -7.52
CA PHE A 113 -4.95 8.36 -8.93
C PHE A 113 -5.28 9.56 -9.81
N HIS A 114 -5.26 10.76 -9.24
CA HIS A 114 -5.50 11.99 -9.97
C HIS A 114 -4.25 12.87 -9.83
N TYR A 115 -3.68 13.28 -10.96
CA TYR A 115 -2.80 14.44 -11.01
C TYR A 115 -3.68 15.64 -10.71
N SER A 116 -3.85 15.96 -9.41
CA SER A 116 -4.78 17.00 -9.04
C SER A 116 -4.33 18.29 -9.72
N ALA A 117 -5.26 18.99 -10.35
CA ALA A 117 -5.05 20.35 -10.83
C ALA A 117 -4.78 21.34 -9.66
N GLN A 118 -4.62 20.82 -8.44
CA GLN A 118 -4.43 21.53 -7.20
C GLN A 118 -2.95 21.58 -6.80
N LEU A 119 -2.05 20.85 -7.46
CA LEU A 119 -0.61 21.14 -7.27
C LEU A 119 -0.33 22.54 -7.79
N SER A 120 0.15 23.40 -6.90
CA SER A 120 0.34 24.83 -7.15
C SER A 120 1.72 25.28 -6.67
N ILE A 121 2.19 26.42 -7.19
CA ILE A 121 3.44 27.01 -6.72
C ILE A 121 3.36 27.43 -5.25
N ASP A 122 2.17 27.82 -4.78
CA ASP A 122 1.89 28.14 -3.37
C ASP A 122 2.23 26.97 -2.43
N ASP A 123 2.10 25.72 -2.90
CA ASP A 123 2.48 24.54 -2.13
C ASP A 123 3.97 24.41 -1.92
N LEU A 124 4.78 25.01 -2.81
CA LEU A 124 6.22 25.05 -2.71
C LEU A 124 6.68 26.29 -1.93
N GLU A 125 6.02 27.43 -2.10
CA GLU A 125 6.35 28.66 -1.37
C GLU A 125 6.11 28.55 0.14
N ALA A 126 5.19 27.67 0.56
CA ALA A 126 4.95 27.38 1.97
C ALA A 126 6.06 26.52 2.61
N LEU A 127 6.93 25.91 1.81
CA LEU A 127 8.02 25.07 2.29
C LEU A 127 9.28 25.93 2.50
N PRO A 128 10.09 25.64 3.54
CA PRO A 128 11.36 26.32 3.76
C PRO A 128 12.45 25.79 2.81
N LEU A 129 12.20 25.83 1.50
CA LEU A 129 13.11 25.32 0.49
C LEU A 129 14.31 26.27 0.35
N GLY A 130 15.52 25.72 0.38
CA GLY A 130 16.72 26.41 -0.08
C GLY A 130 16.84 26.40 -1.61
N ASP A 131 17.75 27.22 -2.14
CA ASP A 131 18.03 27.29 -3.59
C ASP A 131 18.43 25.92 -4.18
N ASP A 132 19.00 25.02 -3.37
CA ASP A 132 19.47 23.68 -3.76
C ASP A 132 18.38 22.57 -3.65
N GLU A 133 17.14 22.92 -3.30
CA GLU A 133 16.07 21.93 -3.11
C GLU A 133 15.22 21.69 -4.36
N MET A 134 15.23 22.63 -5.32
CA MET A 134 14.56 22.48 -6.61
C MET A 134 15.39 21.64 -7.59
N VAL A 135 15.39 20.32 -7.41
CA VAL A 135 16.22 19.40 -8.22
C VAL A 135 15.37 18.52 -9.12
N ALA A 136 15.77 18.47 -10.39
CA ALA A 136 15.36 17.46 -11.36
C ALA A 136 16.58 16.63 -11.75
N TYR A 137 16.52 15.32 -11.52
CA TYR A 137 17.51 14.36 -11.97
C TYR A 137 17.10 13.85 -13.35
N MET A 138 17.97 14.05 -14.35
CA MET A 138 17.69 13.70 -15.74
C MET A 138 18.79 12.78 -16.27
N SER A 139 18.38 11.72 -16.95
CA SER A 139 19.20 10.65 -17.52
C SER A 139 18.67 10.29 -18.91
N GLN A 140 19.56 9.74 -19.75
CA GLN A 140 19.17 9.19 -21.05
C GLN A 140 18.55 7.78 -20.93
N HIS A 141 18.65 7.15 -19.75
CA HIS A 141 18.10 5.83 -19.49
C HIS A 141 16.64 5.90 -19.05
N HIS A 142 15.80 4.98 -19.56
CA HIS A 142 14.40 4.88 -19.18
C HIS A 142 14.24 4.58 -17.69
N GLY A 143 13.33 5.30 -17.03
CA GLY A 143 13.06 5.12 -15.60
C GLY A 143 14.01 5.87 -14.66
N HIS A 144 15.08 6.52 -15.15
CA HIS A 144 16.08 7.18 -14.30
C HIS A 144 15.92 8.71 -14.25
N ASN A 145 14.69 9.20 -14.47
CA ASN A 145 14.35 10.61 -14.36
C ASN A 145 13.49 10.83 -13.11
N LEU A 146 13.85 11.84 -12.31
CA LEU A 146 13.11 12.20 -11.11
C LEU A 146 12.96 13.71 -11.01
N VAL A 147 11.71 14.20 -11.00
CA VAL A 147 11.38 15.62 -10.76
C VAL A 147 10.93 15.76 -9.31
N PHE A 148 11.90 15.86 -8.39
CA PHE A 148 11.63 15.73 -6.96
C PHE A 148 10.78 16.87 -6.39
N VAL A 149 10.88 18.07 -6.96
CA VAL A 149 10.06 19.23 -6.54
C VAL A 149 8.55 18.95 -6.63
N SER A 150 8.10 18.15 -7.59
CA SER A 150 6.69 17.77 -7.71
C SER A 150 6.24 16.86 -6.56
N GLU A 151 7.13 16.03 -6.04
CA GLU A 151 6.86 15.16 -4.88
C GLU A 151 6.80 15.98 -3.59
N LEU A 152 7.64 17.01 -3.45
CA LEU A 152 7.58 17.95 -2.31
C LEU A 152 6.23 18.67 -2.24
N ALA A 153 5.72 19.18 -3.38
CA ALA A 153 4.40 19.79 -3.44
C ALA A 153 3.30 18.80 -3.00
N ALA A 154 3.38 17.55 -3.47
CA ALA A 154 2.42 16.51 -3.09
C ALA A 154 2.51 16.15 -1.59
N ILE A 155 3.72 16.06 -1.03
CA ILE A 155 3.93 15.82 0.41
C ILE A 155 3.39 16.98 1.24
N ASN A 156 3.64 18.23 0.83
CA ASN A 156 3.16 19.40 1.55
C ASN A 156 1.64 19.41 1.69
N ARG A 157 0.91 19.01 0.64
CA ARG A 157 -0.55 18.93 0.67
C ARG A 157 -1.09 17.98 1.75
N LEU A 158 -0.30 17.00 2.20
CA LEU A 158 -0.71 16.10 3.28
C LEU A 158 -0.89 16.85 4.61
N THR A 159 -0.23 17.99 4.83
CA THR A 159 -0.37 18.81 6.05
C THR A 159 -1.82 19.21 6.31
N ALA A 160 -2.59 19.49 5.26
CA ALA A 160 -4.02 19.80 5.34
C ALA A 160 -4.89 18.59 5.74
N ILE A 161 -4.38 17.36 5.56
CA ILE A 161 -5.07 16.13 5.93
C ILE A 161 -4.82 15.77 7.39
N THR A 162 -3.58 15.93 7.85
CA THR A 162 -3.09 15.48 9.16
C THR A 162 -3.18 16.56 10.25
N ASN A 163 -3.36 17.83 9.86
CA ASN A 163 -3.18 19.02 10.72
C ASN A 163 -1.75 19.16 11.27
N GLU A 164 -0.77 18.50 10.66
CA GLU A 164 0.64 18.69 10.98
C GLU A 164 1.21 19.84 10.14
N LEU A 165 2.00 20.72 10.75
CA LEU A 165 2.65 21.83 10.03
C LEU A 165 3.90 21.37 9.27
N ASP A 166 4.56 20.33 9.75
CA ASP A 166 5.77 19.77 9.12
C ASP A 166 5.38 18.73 8.05
N PRO A 167 5.76 18.92 6.77
CA PRO A 167 5.41 18.00 5.69
C PRO A 167 5.98 16.59 5.88
N GLY A 168 7.20 16.46 6.39
CA GLY A 168 7.85 15.17 6.63
C GLY A 168 7.13 14.36 7.71
N LYS A 169 6.73 15.02 8.80
CA LYS A 169 5.91 14.46 9.87
C LYS A 169 4.52 14.10 9.36
N SER A 170 3.90 14.98 8.57
CA SER A 170 2.62 14.72 7.92
C SER A 170 2.65 13.46 7.05
N PHE A 171 3.66 13.33 6.20
CA PHE A 171 3.86 12.13 5.39
C PHE A 171 4.07 10.88 6.26
N SER A 172 4.86 10.99 7.33
CA SER A 172 5.07 9.89 8.29
C SER A 172 3.77 9.44 8.95
N VAL A 173 2.90 10.37 9.33
CA VAL A 173 1.57 10.09 9.92
C VAL A 173 0.68 9.37 8.90
N VAL A 174 0.60 9.86 7.65
CA VAL A 174 -0.20 9.21 6.60
C VAL A 174 0.34 7.81 6.29
N MET A 175 1.66 7.66 6.20
CA MET A 175 2.30 6.37 5.96
C MET A 175 1.98 5.37 7.08
N GLN A 176 2.08 5.80 8.34
CA GLN A 176 1.76 4.96 9.49
C GLN A 176 0.29 4.53 9.47
N GLU A 177 -0.63 5.47 9.22
CA GLU A 177 -2.06 5.18 9.05
C GLU A 177 -2.30 4.13 7.96
N VAL A 178 -1.67 4.29 6.79
CA VAL A 178 -1.82 3.35 5.66
C VAL A 178 -1.31 1.96 6.02
N VAL A 179 -0.18 1.85 6.71
CA VAL A 179 0.37 0.56 7.16
C VAL A 179 -0.56 -0.11 8.18
N GLU A 180 -1.08 0.64 9.15
CA GLU A 180 -2.00 0.11 10.15
C GLU A 180 -3.30 -0.39 9.52
N VAL A 181 -3.89 0.40 8.62
CA VAL A 181 -5.14 0.02 7.94
C VAL A 181 -4.89 -1.14 6.97
N ALA A 182 -3.72 -1.22 6.33
CA ALA A 182 -3.33 -2.38 5.53
C ALA A 182 -3.22 -3.66 6.38
N GLY A 183 -2.70 -3.56 7.61
CA GLY A 183 -2.67 -4.67 8.57
C GLY A 183 -4.07 -5.15 8.91
N LEU A 184 -4.96 -4.24 9.33
CA LEU A 184 -6.37 -4.57 9.61
C LEU A 184 -7.07 -5.18 8.39
N TYR A 185 -6.77 -4.68 7.20
CA TYR A 185 -7.33 -5.18 5.94
C TYR A 185 -6.83 -6.59 5.62
N SER A 186 -5.56 -6.88 5.90
CA SER A 186 -4.99 -8.22 5.77
C SER A 186 -5.72 -9.22 6.69
N ASP A 187 -5.90 -8.87 7.96
CA ASP A 187 -6.61 -9.70 8.93
C ASP A 187 -8.04 -10.00 8.48
N TYR A 188 -8.73 -8.96 7.98
CA TYR A 188 -10.07 -9.10 7.43
C TYR A 188 -10.10 -10.03 6.20
N VAL A 189 -9.17 -9.87 5.27
CA VAL A 189 -9.05 -10.69 4.06
C VAL A 189 -8.78 -12.15 4.41
N VAL A 190 -7.95 -12.43 5.41
CA VAL A 190 -7.72 -13.79 5.92
C VAL A 190 -9.01 -14.38 6.50
N ALA A 191 -9.75 -13.60 7.30
CA ALA A 191 -11.05 -14.04 7.83
C ALA A 191 -12.07 -14.34 6.72
N VAL A 192 -12.08 -13.54 5.65
CA VAL A 192 -12.89 -13.77 4.44
C VAL A 192 -12.50 -15.08 3.75
N LEU A 193 -11.21 -15.35 3.57
CA LEU A 193 -10.73 -16.59 2.95
C LEU A 193 -11.14 -17.83 3.74
N ILE A 194 -10.98 -17.79 5.06
CA ILE A 194 -11.40 -18.85 5.99
C ILE A 194 -12.91 -19.08 5.83
N ALA A 195 -13.72 -18.02 5.88
CA ALA A 195 -15.17 -18.12 5.76
C ALA A 195 -15.65 -18.61 4.37
N LEU A 196 -14.89 -18.35 3.31
CA LEU A 196 -15.18 -18.84 1.96
C LEU A 196 -14.92 -20.34 1.81
N LEU A 197 -13.87 -20.85 2.46
CA LEU A 197 -13.50 -22.25 2.45
C LEU A 197 -14.44 -23.09 3.34
N GLY A 198 -14.75 -22.59 4.54
CA GLY A 198 -15.47 -23.35 5.56
C GLY A 198 -14.59 -24.37 6.29
N ASP A 199 -15.00 -24.74 7.50
CA ASP A 199 -14.18 -25.51 8.45
C ASP A 199 -13.73 -26.86 7.89
N ASP A 200 -14.65 -27.63 7.30
CA ASP A 200 -14.36 -28.96 6.71
C ASP A 200 -13.29 -28.93 5.62
N VAL A 201 -13.22 -27.82 4.86
CA VAL A 201 -12.28 -27.66 3.76
C VAL A 201 -10.91 -27.27 4.28
N ILE A 202 -10.84 -26.43 5.33
CA ILE A 202 -9.59 -25.97 5.91
C ILE A 202 -8.78 -27.14 6.47
N GLU A 203 -9.42 -28.09 7.14
CA GLU A 203 -8.75 -29.30 7.65
C GLU A 203 -8.14 -30.17 6.54
N SER A 204 -8.64 -30.06 5.31
CA SER A 204 -8.13 -30.79 4.15
C SER A 204 -7.03 -30.07 3.36
N LEU A 205 -6.71 -28.82 3.73
CA LEU A 205 -5.68 -28.05 3.03
C LEU A 205 -4.29 -28.49 3.45
N THR A 206 -3.42 -28.69 2.47
CA THR A 206 -1.98 -28.74 2.71
C THR A 206 -1.51 -27.34 3.06
N THR A 207 -1.11 -27.14 4.32
CA THR A 207 -0.41 -25.93 4.75
C THR A 207 1.09 -26.19 4.64
N GLU A 208 1.77 -25.42 3.81
CA GLU A 208 3.24 -25.38 3.80
C GLU A 208 3.68 -24.21 4.66
N GLU A 209 4.63 -24.46 5.57
CA GLU A 209 5.29 -23.36 6.27
C GLU A 209 6.05 -22.53 5.24
N MET A 210 5.91 -21.22 5.33
CA MET A 210 6.69 -20.31 4.51
C MET A 210 8.17 -20.57 4.83
N PRO A 211 9.04 -20.79 3.81
CA PRO A 211 10.44 -21.07 4.06
C PRO A 211 11.06 -19.97 4.92
N ALA A 212 11.75 -20.37 5.98
CA ALA A 212 12.50 -19.44 6.81
C ALA A 212 13.57 -18.76 5.94
N GLU A 213 13.64 -17.42 5.98
CA GLU A 213 14.57 -16.68 5.13
C GLU A 213 16.04 -17.07 5.43
N GLU A 214 16.78 -17.45 4.38
CA GLU A 214 18.20 -17.77 4.45
C GLU A 214 19.05 -16.49 4.58
N SER A 215 19.50 -16.20 5.81
CA SER A 215 20.53 -15.21 6.21
C SER A 215 20.27 -13.73 5.89
N GLU A 216 20.68 -12.83 6.80
CA GLU A 216 20.64 -11.37 6.59
C GLU A 216 21.47 -10.89 5.38
N GLU A 217 22.40 -11.72 4.91
CA GLU A 217 23.34 -11.38 3.83
C GLU A 217 22.64 -11.35 2.47
N ASN A 218 21.65 -12.22 2.24
CA ASN A 218 20.81 -12.24 1.03
C ASN A 218 19.76 -11.10 1.00
N ARG A 219 19.42 -10.51 2.15
CA ARG A 219 18.48 -9.36 2.23
C ARG A 219 19.08 -8.04 1.69
N ARG A 220 20.37 -8.01 1.35
CA ARG A 220 21.07 -6.79 0.91
C ARG A 220 20.98 -6.49 -0.58
N GLU A 221 20.33 -7.34 -1.38
CA GLU A 221 19.95 -6.98 -2.74
C GLU A 221 18.88 -5.87 -2.67
N ARG A 222 19.36 -4.63 -2.81
CA ARG A 222 18.55 -3.41 -2.70
C ARG A 222 18.01 -3.05 -4.07
N ILE A 223 16.86 -2.39 -4.07
CA ILE A 223 16.35 -1.71 -5.26
C ILE A 223 16.92 -0.30 -5.22
N PHE A 224 17.84 0.02 -6.13
CA PHE A 224 18.30 1.39 -6.34
C PHE A 224 17.57 2.00 -7.52
N PHE A 225 17.20 3.28 -7.39
CA PHE A 225 16.56 4.01 -8.48
C PHE A 225 17.55 4.38 -9.58
N PHE A 226 18.80 4.73 -9.20
CA PHE A 226 19.86 5.13 -10.13
C PHE A 226 20.87 4.00 -10.39
N GLU A 227 20.40 2.77 -10.59
CA GLU A 227 21.23 1.65 -11.04
C GLU A 227 21.27 1.55 -12.56
N LEU A 228 22.44 1.35 -13.16
CA LEU A 228 22.50 1.06 -14.59
C LEU A 228 21.76 -0.26 -14.87
N PRO A 229 21.01 -0.35 -15.98
CA PRO A 229 20.39 -1.63 -16.35
C PRO A 229 21.45 -2.72 -16.46
N PRO A 230 21.08 -4.00 -16.23
CA PRO A 230 21.99 -5.11 -16.48
C PRO A 230 22.56 -4.98 -17.91
N PRO A 231 23.85 -5.26 -18.12
CA PRO A 231 24.39 -5.31 -19.48
C PRO A 231 23.60 -6.35 -20.29
N ASP A 232 23.25 -5.99 -21.53
CA ASP A 232 22.60 -6.87 -22.51
C ASP A 232 23.39 -8.16 -22.77
#